data_AF-A0A4R6T299-F1
#
_entry.id   AF-A0A4R6T299-F1
#
_cell.length_a   1.000
_cell.length_b   1.000
_cell.length_c   1.000
_cell.angle_alpha   90.00
_cell.angle_beta   90.00
_cell.angle_gamma   90.00
#
_symmetry.space_group_name_H-M   'P 1'
#
loop_
_entity.id
_entity.type
_entity.pdbx_description
1 polymer ?
#
loop_
_entity_poly.entity_id
_entity_poly.type
_entity_poly.pdbx_seq_one_letter_code
_entity_poly.pdbx_strand_id
1 'polypeptide(L)'
;MLQNHTYPAFLPPPFGIEQLTPMEREIVKRSHLEDKIIADSLNISYHTVTTHNQNIRRKTGLQNKGQVNRWYSSTITTRNDKVN
;
A
#
# COMPACT_ATOMS: atom_id res chain seq x y z
N MET A 1 3.14 -1.38 -37.05
CA MET A 1 3.86 -1.99 -35.91
C MET A 1 3.37 -1.30 -34.63
N LEU A 2 2.37 -1.86 -33.96
CA LEU A 2 1.82 -1.27 -32.73
C LEU A 2 2.63 -1.76 -31.53
N GLN A 3 3.47 -0.92 -30.95
CA GLN A 3 3.94 -1.11 -29.56
C GLN A 3 3.92 0.22 -28.81
N ASN A 4 2.72 0.80 -28.68
CA ASN A 4 2.45 1.78 -27.64
C ASN A 4 2.28 1.03 -26.31
N HIS A 5 3.37 0.75 -25.62
CA HIS A 5 3.33 0.31 -24.23
C HIS A 5 3.20 1.53 -23.32
N THR A 6 2.13 2.31 -23.52
CA THR A 6 1.70 3.31 -22.53
C THR A 6 0.97 2.55 -21.42
N TYR A 7 1.73 1.91 -20.54
CA TYR A 7 1.20 1.47 -19.26
C TYR A 7 0.89 2.72 -18.41
N PRO A 8 -0.32 2.90 -17.89
CA PRO A 8 -0.64 4.08 -17.10
C PRO A 8 0.21 4.12 -15.83
N ALA A 9 0.55 5.33 -15.41
CA ALA A 9 1.48 5.70 -14.34
C ALA A 9 1.19 5.17 -12.92
N PHE A 10 0.29 4.19 -12.75
CA PHE A 10 0.00 3.46 -11.52
C PHE A 10 -1.03 2.39 -11.85
N LEU A 11 -0.62 1.12 -11.96
CA LEU A 11 -1.57 0.01 -11.97
C LEU A 11 -1.86 -0.34 -10.51
N PRO A 12 -3.11 -0.21 -10.02
CA PRO A 12 -3.44 -0.71 -8.70
C PRO A 12 -3.18 -2.23 -8.69
N PRO A 13 -2.75 -2.79 -7.55
CA PRO A 13 -2.59 -4.23 -7.40
C PRO A 13 -3.88 -4.94 -7.86
N PRO A 14 -3.78 -6.08 -8.57
CA PRO A 14 -4.95 -6.80 -9.07
C PRO A 14 -5.84 -7.36 -7.95
N PHE A 15 -5.43 -7.20 -6.70
CA PHE A 15 -6.14 -7.61 -5.50
C PHE A 15 -6.15 -6.51 -4.43
N GLY A 16 -7.23 -6.46 -3.67
CA GLY A 16 -7.43 -5.45 -2.62
C GLY A 16 -6.55 -5.65 -1.37
N ILE A 17 -6.59 -4.67 -0.46
CA ILE A 17 -5.92 -4.71 0.85
C ILE A 17 -6.30 -5.94 1.70
N GLU A 18 -7.39 -6.63 1.35
CA GLU A 18 -7.91 -7.80 2.07
C GLU A 18 -6.98 -9.02 2.01
N GLN A 19 -6.13 -9.12 0.98
CA GLN A 19 -5.13 -10.19 0.87
C GLN A 19 -3.87 -9.96 1.73
N LEU A 20 -3.72 -8.77 2.31
CA LEU A 20 -2.67 -8.49 3.26
C LEU A 20 -3.03 -9.06 4.63
N THR A 21 -2.03 -9.48 5.39
CA THR A 21 -2.20 -9.85 6.80
C THR A 21 -2.71 -8.66 7.61
N PRO A 22 -3.31 -8.88 8.81
CA PRO A 22 -3.78 -7.79 9.65
C PRO A 22 -2.71 -6.71 9.91
N MET A 23 -1.47 -7.13 10.17
CA MET A 23 -0.36 -6.20 10.42
C MET A 23 0.07 -5.43 9.16
N GLU A 24 0.14 -6.10 8.02
CA GLU A 24 0.46 -5.44 6.74
C GLU A 24 -0.61 -4.42 6.36
N ARG A 25 -1.90 -4.71 6.60
CA ARG A 25 -2.98 -3.73 6.42
C ARG A 25 -2.78 -2.52 7.30
N GLU A 26 -2.39 -2.72 8.55
CA GLU A 26 -2.24 -1.64 9.53
C GLU A 26 -1.08 -0.70 9.17
N ILE A 27 -0.02 -1.26 8.57
CA ILE A 27 1.09 -0.51 7.98
C ILE A 27 0.65 0.24 6.72
N VAL A 28 -0.11 -0.39 5.81
CA VAL A 28 -0.66 0.28 4.62
C VAL A 28 -1.56 1.46 5.00
N LYS A 29 -2.41 1.33 6.02
CA LYS A 29 -3.26 2.45 6.50
C LYS A 29 -2.44 3.67 6.95
N ARG A 30 -1.24 3.43 7.48
CA ARG A 30 -0.31 4.46 7.98
C ARG A 30 0.79 4.80 6.98
N SER A 31 0.71 4.36 5.73
CA SER A 31 1.77 4.59 4.73
C SER A 31 2.02 6.06 4.40
N HIS A 32 1.13 6.96 4.82
CA HIS A 32 1.30 8.41 4.75
C HIS A 32 2.28 8.97 5.82
N LEU A 33 2.59 8.20 6.86
CA LEU A 33 3.51 8.56 7.94
C LEU A 33 4.90 7.98 7.68
N GLU A 34 5.94 8.54 8.30
CA GLU A 34 7.30 7.99 8.27
C GLU A 34 7.41 6.60 8.92
N ASP A 35 8.29 5.74 8.40
CA ASP A 35 8.40 4.33 8.85
C ASP A 35 8.76 4.22 10.33
N LYS A 36 9.53 5.18 10.85
CA LYS A 36 9.84 5.29 12.29
C LYS A 36 8.58 5.61 13.12
N ILE A 37 7.75 6.54 12.64
CA ILE A 37 6.48 6.89 13.30
C ILE A 37 5.50 5.71 13.24
N ILE A 38 5.47 4.97 12.13
CA ILE A 38 4.68 3.74 12.00
C ILE A 38 5.13 2.72 13.06
N ALA A 39 6.45 2.50 13.18
CA ALA A 39 7.04 1.57 14.15
C ALA A 39 6.63 1.92 15.58
N ASP A 40 6.79 3.20 15.96
CA ASP A 40 6.41 3.71 17.28
C ASP A 40 4.89 3.56 17.51
N SER A 41 4.06 3.86 16.51
CA SER A 41 2.60 3.76 16.62
C SER A 41 2.05 2.34 16.73
N LEU A 42 2.79 1.36 16.19
CA LEU A 42 2.42 -0.05 16.21
C LEU A 42 3.15 -0.83 17.30
N ASN A 43 4.01 -0.17 18.09
CA ASN A 43 4.86 -0.77 19.11
C ASN A 43 5.67 -1.96 18.58
N ILE A 44 6.28 -1.81 17.39
CA ILE A 44 7.15 -2.79 16.75
C ILE A 44 8.47 -2.14 16.34
N SER A 45 9.49 -2.96 16.07
CA SER A 45 10.77 -2.41 15.64
C SER A 45 10.69 -1.79 14.24
N TYR A 46 11.49 -0.75 14.00
CA TYR A 46 11.67 -0.19 12.65
C TYR A 46 12.04 -1.26 11.62
N HIS A 47 12.91 -2.20 11.99
CA HIS A 47 13.30 -3.31 11.12
C HIS A 47 12.08 -4.17 10.75
N THR A 48 11.20 -4.48 11.70
CA THR A 48 9.95 -5.20 11.47
C THR A 48 9.05 -4.47 10.47
N VAL A 49 8.93 -3.14 10.57
CA VAL A 49 8.21 -2.33 9.58
C VAL A 49 8.84 -2.46 8.19
N THR A 50 10.17 -2.40 8.08
CA THR A 50 10.85 -2.57 6.79
C THR A 50 10.61 -3.95 6.17
N THR A 51 10.61 -5.03 6.96
CA THR A 51 10.29 -6.38 6.52
C THR A 51 8.84 -6.50 6.05
N HIS A 52 7.90 -5.92 6.80
CA HIS A 52 6.50 -5.88 6.37
C HIS A 52 6.31 -5.08 5.08
N ASN A 53 6.99 -3.93 4.94
CA ASN A 53 6.98 -3.14 3.71
C ASN A 53 7.52 -3.94 2.52
N GLN A 54 8.58 -4.72 2.68
CA GLN A 54 9.08 -5.62 1.64
C GLN A 54 8.04 -6.68 1.26
N ASN A 55 7.38 -7.29 2.24
CA ASN A 55 6.32 -8.27 1.99
C ASN A 55 5.11 -7.66 1.29
N ILE A 56 4.69 -6.46 1.70
CA ILE A 56 3.62 -5.69 1.05
C ILE A 56 3.98 -5.46 -0.41
N ARG A 57 5.19 -4.97 -0.71
CA ARG A 57 5.65 -4.74 -2.09
C ARG A 57 5.69 -6.02 -2.91
N ARG A 58 6.21 -7.11 -2.35
CA ARG A 58 6.25 -8.43 -3.00
C ARG A 58 4.84 -8.94 -3.31
N LYS A 59 3.89 -8.78 -2.38
CA LYS A 59 2.50 -9.18 -2.58
C LYS A 59 1.83 -8.29 -3.62
N THR A 60 1.90 -6.97 -3.45
CA THR A 60 1.14 -5.99 -4.24
C THR A 60 1.76 -5.63 -5.59
N GLY A 61 3.03 -5.96 -5.82
CA GLY A 61 3.80 -5.52 -6.99
C GLY A 61 4.21 -4.04 -6.95
N LEU A 62 3.86 -3.31 -5.88
CA LEU A 62 4.18 -1.90 -5.72
C LEU A 62 5.67 -1.72 -5.42
N GLN A 63 6.27 -0.70 -6.02
CA GLN A 63 7.72 -0.50 -6.00
C GLN A 63 8.17 0.36 -4.81
N ASN A 64 7.34 1.30 -4.39
CA ASN A 64 7.69 2.25 -3.34
C ASN A 64 6.50 2.62 -2.44
N LYS A 65 6.83 3.22 -1.29
CA LYS A 65 5.86 3.65 -0.29
C LYS A 65 4.85 4.67 -0.82
N GLY A 66 5.28 5.55 -1.73
CA GLY A 66 4.38 6.51 -2.38
C GLY A 66 3.26 5.84 -3.18
N GLN A 67 3.58 4.76 -3.91
CA GLN A 67 2.58 3.95 -4.60
C GLN A 67 1.64 3.22 -3.62
N VAL A 68 2.16 2.70 -2.51
CA VAL A 68 1.35 2.08 -1.44
C VAL A 68 0.37 3.10 -0.85
N ASN A 69 0.84 4.32 -0.59
CA ASN A 69 -0.01 5.39 -0.07
C ASN A 69 -1.09 5.80 -1.06
N ARG A 70 -0.73 6.02 -2.33
CA ARG A 70 -1.69 6.34 -3.39
C ARG A 70 -2.75 5.25 -3.54
N TRP A 71 -2.33 3.99 -3.49
CA TRP A 71 -3.25 2.86 -3.51
C TRP A 71 -4.23 2.90 -2.33
N TYR A 72 -3.73 3.04 -1.10
CA TYR A 72 -4.59 3.15 0.08
C TYR A 72 -5.57 4.32 -0.04
N SER A 73 -5.09 5.52 -0.44
CA SER A 73 -5.92 6.69 -0.69
C SER A 73 -7.01 6.43 -1.74
N SER A 74 -6.72 5.70 -2.82
CA SER A 74 -7.76 5.33 -3.79
C SER A 74 -8.81 4.39 -3.20
N THR A 75 -8.41 3.46 -2.33
CA THR A 75 -9.35 2.49 -1.71
C THR A 75 -10.29 3.12 -0.70
N ILE A 76 -9.85 4.16 0.03
CA ILE A 76 -10.70 4.87 1.00
C ILE A 76 -11.72 5.76 0.28
N THR A 77 -11.34 6.41 -0.82
CA THR A 77 -12.25 7.26 -1.60
C THR A 77 -13.39 6.44 -2.17
N THR A 78 -13.09 5.31 -2.83
CA THR A 78 -14.11 4.44 -3.43
C THR A 78 -15.07 3.80 -2.42
N ARG A 79 -14.71 3.70 -1.13
CA ARG A 79 -15.61 3.15 -0.08
C ARG A 79 -16.69 4.14 0.36
N ASN A 80 -16.44 5.45 0.28
CA ASN A 80 -17.40 6.47 0.68
C ASN A 80 -18.43 6.80 -0.42
N ASP A 81 -18.13 6.54 -1.69
CA ASP A 81 -19.04 6.81 -2.81
C ASP A 81 -20.16 5.75 -2.99
N LYS A 82 -20.16 4.68 -2.19
CA LYS A 82 -21.24 3.65 -2.21
C LYS A 82 -22.23 3.77 -1.05
N VAL A 83 -22.18 4.88 -0.31
CA VAL A 83 -23.14 5.21 0.75
C VAL A 83 -23.75 6.57 0.45
N ASN A 84 -24.43 6.70 -0.69
CA ASN A 84 -25.50 7.67 -0.91
C ASN A 84 -26.42 7.17 -2.03
#